data_AF-A0A5Q0TDB6-F1
#
_entry.id   AF-A0A5Q0TDB6-F1
#
_cell.length_a   1.000
_cell.length_b   1.000
_cell.length_c   1.000
_cell.angle_alpha   90.00
_cell.angle_beta   90.00
_cell.angle_gamma   90.00
#
_symmetry.space_group_name_H-M   'P 1'
#
loop_
_entity.id
_entity.type
_entity.pdbx_description
1 polymer ?
#
loop_
_entity_poly.entity_id
_entity_poly.type
_entity_poly.pdbx_seq_one_letter_code
_entity_poly.pdbx_strand_id
1 'polypeptide(L)'
;MKKITLLLAMLLFTPMTVLAADSAAGSNQACTTFGNKIIVGQKEWVTVLNSNQKTIAKVDTGATTSSINATEIKDFEKDGKDMVSFKIKVKDQESETITLPVVRWVHIKQSSSTKTSRRPIIELNIKLGDKTYTTPFNLVDRDHMVNAILLGRSFLTKVALVDVEQKYLLK
;
A
#
# COMPACT_ATOMS: atom_id res chain seq x y z
N MET A 1 89.18 -7.52 -30.89
CA MET A 1 88.19 -7.72 -31.98
C MET A 1 87.03 -8.54 -31.44
N LYS A 2 85.80 -8.06 -31.66
CA LYS A 2 84.47 -8.67 -31.47
C LYS A 2 84.10 -9.17 -30.04
N LYS A 3 83.36 -8.32 -29.32
CA LYS A 3 82.60 -8.66 -28.11
C LYS A 3 81.38 -9.51 -28.49
N ILE A 4 81.13 -10.58 -27.74
CA ILE A 4 79.97 -11.47 -27.86
C ILE A 4 78.81 -10.86 -27.07
N THR A 5 77.74 -10.48 -27.76
CA THR A 5 76.50 -10.00 -27.15
C THR A 5 75.58 -11.20 -26.90
N LEU A 6 75.37 -11.54 -25.64
CA LEU A 6 74.43 -12.57 -25.21
C LEU A 6 73.03 -11.95 -25.12
N LEU A 7 72.11 -12.33 -26.02
CA LEU A 7 70.71 -11.95 -25.93
C LEU A 7 70.02 -12.80 -24.85
N LEU A 8 69.58 -12.17 -23.77
CA LEU A 8 68.76 -12.78 -22.73
C LEU A 8 67.29 -12.70 -23.16
N ALA A 9 66.72 -13.83 -23.59
CA ALA A 9 65.30 -13.94 -23.91
C ALA A 9 64.47 -13.96 -22.62
N MET A 10 63.84 -12.82 -22.29
CA MET A 10 62.91 -12.69 -21.17
C MET A 10 61.54 -13.22 -21.61
N LEU A 11 61.23 -14.47 -21.25
CA LEU A 11 59.91 -15.07 -21.40
C LEU A 11 58.91 -14.33 -20.49
N LEU A 12 58.04 -13.51 -21.08
CA LEU A 12 56.93 -12.86 -20.40
C LEU A 12 55.86 -13.92 -20.08
N PHE A 13 55.88 -14.42 -18.84
CA PHE A 13 54.78 -15.19 -18.25
C PHE A 13 53.62 -14.22 -17.97
N THR A 14 52.60 -14.20 -18.82
CA THR A 14 51.33 -13.53 -18.51
C THR A 14 50.54 -14.40 -17.55
N PRO A 15 50.08 -13.91 -16.39
CA PRO A 15 49.18 -14.68 -15.55
C PRO A 15 47.83 -14.82 -16.27
N MET A 16 47.40 -16.06 -16.48
CA MET A 16 46.08 -16.41 -16.97
C MET A 16 45.06 -15.95 -15.92
N THR A 17 44.35 -14.87 -16.21
CA THR A 17 43.26 -14.37 -15.38
C THR A 17 42.14 -15.39 -15.37
N VAL A 18 41.98 -16.08 -14.25
CA VAL A 18 40.81 -16.91 -13.98
C VAL A 18 39.64 -15.95 -13.76
N LEU A 19 38.74 -15.86 -14.75
CA LEU A 19 37.42 -15.27 -14.56
C LEU A 19 36.65 -16.17 -13.60
N ALA A 20 36.50 -15.71 -12.35
CA ALA A 20 35.51 -16.28 -11.45
C ALA A 20 34.14 -16.06 -12.09
N ALA A 21 33.45 -17.16 -12.42
CA ALA A 21 32.04 -17.11 -12.75
C ALA A 21 31.29 -16.64 -11.51
N ASP A 22 30.84 -15.39 -11.52
CA ASP A 22 29.96 -14.85 -10.51
C ASP A 22 28.66 -15.66 -10.58
N SER A 23 28.43 -16.50 -9.57
CA SER A 23 27.17 -17.20 -9.40
C SER A 23 26.15 -16.14 -9.04
N ALA A 24 25.44 -15.63 -10.05
CA ALA A 24 24.24 -14.86 -9.86
C ALA A 24 23.22 -15.76 -9.16
N ALA A 25 23.26 -15.77 -7.83
CA ALA A 25 22.19 -16.24 -6.99
C ALA A 25 20.94 -15.48 -7.43
N GLY A 26 20.08 -16.14 -8.20
CA GLY A 26 18.80 -15.62 -8.62
C GLY A 26 18.03 -15.19 -7.38
N SER A 27 17.97 -13.88 -7.14
CA SER A 27 16.99 -13.34 -6.21
C SER A 27 15.64 -13.81 -6.72
N ASN A 28 14.92 -14.59 -5.92
CA ASN A 28 13.50 -14.90 -6.11
C ASN A 28 12.73 -13.57 -6.05
N GLN A 29 12.76 -12.82 -7.14
CA GLN A 29 11.92 -11.66 -7.37
C GLN A 29 10.57 -12.24 -7.76
N ALA A 30 9.73 -12.52 -6.76
CA ALA A 30 8.33 -12.75 -7.00
C ALA A 30 7.82 -11.59 -7.86
N CYS A 31 7.22 -11.91 -9.01
CA CYS A 31 6.67 -10.92 -9.90
C CYS A 31 5.65 -10.07 -9.12
N THR A 32 5.99 -8.82 -8.81
CA THR A 32 5.13 -7.93 -7.99
C THR A 32 4.09 -7.21 -8.84
N THR A 33 4.05 -7.46 -10.15
CA THR A 33 3.17 -6.76 -11.09
C THR A 33 2.63 -7.67 -12.20
N PHE A 34 1.34 -7.57 -12.50
CA PHE A 34 0.71 -8.16 -13.67
C PHE A 34 0.21 -7.05 -14.60
N GLY A 35 0.89 -6.85 -15.74
CA GLY A 35 0.65 -5.70 -16.62
C GLY A 35 0.90 -4.38 -15.89
N ASN A 36 -0.11 -3.51 -15.83
CA ASN A 36 -0.05 -2.24 -15.11
C ASN A 36 -0.52 -2.32 -13.64
N LYS A 37 -0.88 -3.52 -13.16
CA LYS A 37 -1.37 -3.74 -11.80
C LYS A 37 -0.30 -4.34 -10.91
N ILE A 38 -0.32 -3.98 -9.63
CA ILE A 38 0.49 -4.66 -8.61
C ILE A 38 -0.20 -5.96 -8.17
N ILE A 39 0.56 -6.96 -7.76
CA ILE A 39 0.01 -8.16 -7.13
C ILE A 39 0.00 -7.93 -5.61
N VAL A 40 -1.16 -8.14 -4.99
CA VAL A 40 -1.37 -7.99 -3.55
C VAL A 40 -1.88 -9.30 -2.97
N GLY A 41 -1.49 -9.61 -1.74
CA GLY A 41 -2.07 -10.68 -0.95
C GLY A 41 -3.46 -10.34 -0.40
N GLN A 42 -4.09 -11.29 0.30
CA GLN A 42 -5.35 -11.04 1.03
C GLN A 42 -5.19 -10.06 2.22
N LYS A 43 -3.96 -9.77 2.64
CA LYS A 43 -3.60 -8.77 3.66
C LYS A 43 -2.34 -8.04 3.24
N GLU A 44 -2.32 -6.72 3.37
CA GLU A 44 -1.16 -5.90 3.02
C GLU A 44 -0.90 -4.81 4.04
N TRP A 45 0.37 -4.42 4.16
CA TRP A 45 0.75 -3.23 4.91
C TRP A 45 0.34 -1.97 4.15
N VAL A 46 -0.33 -1.06 4.85
CA VAL A 46 -0.75 0.24 4.32
C VAL A 46 -0.37 1.32 5.32
N THR A 47 0.17 2.43 4.83
CA THR A 47 0.32 3.65 5.63
C THR A 47 -0.69 4.69 5.17
N VAL A 48 -1.48 5.22 6.09
CA VAL A 48 -2.36 6.36 5.82
C VAL A 48 -1.54 7.63 6.01
N LEU A 49 -1.27 8.34 4.93
CA LEU A 49 -0.36 9.48 4.96
C LEU A 49 -0.96 10.68 5.70
N ASN A 50 -2.29 10.80 5.71
CA ASN A 50 -3.00 11.85 6.45
C ASN A 50 -2.83 11.75 7.98
N SER A 51 -2.53 10.55 8.51
CA SER A 51 -2.31 10.32 9.95
C SER A 51 -0.92 9.77 10.28
N ASN A 52 -0.08 9.48 9.28
CA ASN A 52 1.17 8.73 9.40
C ASN A 52 1.04 7.37 10.12
N GLN A 53 -0.15 6.78 10.18
CA GLN A 53 -0.36 5.47 10.81
C GLN A 53 -0.14 4.34 9.81
N LYS A 54 0.72 3.38 10.17
CA LYS A 54 0.92 2.12 9.43
C LYS A 54 0.09 1.00 10.04
N THR A 55 -0.67 0.27 9.22
CA THR A 55 -1.52 -0.84 9.68
C THR A 55 -1.70 -1.90 8.60
N ILE A 56 -2.31 -3.03 8.96
CA ILE A 56 -2.65 -4.09 8.03
C ILE A 56 -4.05 -3.84 7.47
N ALA A 57 -4.12 -3.61 6.17
CA ALA A 57 -5.36 -3.58 5.44
C ALA A 57 -5.80 -4.99 5.04
N LYS A 58 -7.11 -5.27 5.15
CA LYS A 58 -7.72 -6.43 4.50
C LYS A 58 -7.98 -6.07 3.03
N VAL A 59 -7.51 -6.91 2.11
CA VAL A 59 -7.89 -6.83 0.70
C VAL A 59 -9.20 -7.60 0.53
N ASP A 60 -10.27 -6.90 0.14
CA ASP A 60 -11.62 -7.45 0.17
C ASP A 60 -12.33 -7.24 -1.17
N THR A 61 -12.30 -8.28 -2.00
CA THR A 61 -12.98 -8.30 -3.30
C THR A 61 -14.51 -8.33 -3.17
N GLY A 62 -15.07 -8.62 -1.99
CA GLY A 62 -16.50 -8.58 -1.70
C GLY A 62 -17.04 -7.17 -1.47
N ALA A 63 -16.20 -6.24 -1.04
CA ALA A 63 -16.61 -4.85 -0.80
C ALA A 63 -16.52 -3.97 -2.05
N THR A 64 -17.56 -3.19 -2.32
CA THR A 64 -17.57 -2.23 -3.44
C THR A 64 -16.61 -1.05 -3.18
N THR A 65 -16.69 -0.44 -2.00
CA THR A 65 -15.91 0.74 -1.62
C THR A 65 -14.98 0.40 -0.46
N SER A 66 -13.78 0.96 -0.46
CA SER A 66 -12.86 0.86 0.69
C SER A 66 -13.46 1.52 1.94
N SER A 67 -13.07 1.04 3.13
CA SER A 67 -13.54 1.61 4.41
C SER A 67 -12.40 1.73 5.39
N ILE A 68 -12.46 2.75 6.25
CA ILE A 68 -11.48 2.98 7.30
C ILE A 68 -12.20 3.16 8.64
N ASN A 69 -11.61 2.58 9.70
CA ASN A 69 -12.08 2.76 11.06
C ASN A 69 -11.82 4.21 11.50
N ALA A 70 -12.89 4.89 11.88
CA ALA A 70 -12.83 6.26 12.32
C ALA A 70 -13.73 6.50 13.53
N THR A 71 -13.22 7.29 14.47
CA THR A 71 -13.90 7.72 15.69
C THR A 71 -14.12 9.23 15.67
N GLU A 72 -14.97 9.72 16.58
CA GLU A 72 -15.30 11.15 16.71
C GLU A 72 -15.74 11.81 15.39
N ILE A 73 -16.46 11.07 14.54
CA ILE A 73 -16.93 11.57 13.24
C ILE A 73 -17.97 12.67 13.48
N LYS A 74 -17.65 13.90 13.06
CA LYS A 74 -18.52 15.07 13.14
C LYS A 74 -18.58 15.74 11.78
N ASP A 75 -19.77 15.83 11.22
CA ASP A 75 -20.05 16.55 9.98
C ASP A 75 -20.47 18.00 10.25
N PHE A 76 -20.05 18.91 9.38
CA PHE A 76 -20.38 20.32 9.45
C PHE A 76 -20.27 20.97 8.07
N GLU A 77 -20.85 22.16 7.93
CA GLU A 77 -20.70 22.96 6.72
C GLU A 77 -19.62 24.03 6.94
N LYS A 78 -18.77 24.25 5.93
CA LYS A 78 -17.84 25.37 5.89
C LYS A 78 -17.78 25.94 4.48
N ASP A 79 -18.05 27.24 4.34
CA ASP A 79 -18.02 27.95 3.06
C ASP A 79 -18.91 27.28 1.98
N GLY A 80 -20.09 26.80 2.37
CA GLY A 80 -21.04 26.09 1.49
C GLY A 80 -20.60 24.68 1.06
N LYS A 81 -19.59 24.09 1.73
CA LYS A 81 -19.10 22.74 1.46
C LYS A 81 -19.33 21.84 2.66
N ASP A 82 -19.78 20.61 2.39
CA ASP A 82 -19.84 19.55 3.39
C ASP A 82 -18.42 19.15 3.81
N MET A 83 -18.17 19.23 5.12
CA MET A 83 -16.91 18.87 5.75
C MET A 83 -17.15 17.78 6.78
N VAL A 84 -16.10 17.01 7.09
CA VAL A 84 -16.11 16.06 8.19
C VAL A 84 -14.79 16.14 8.95
N SER A 85 -14.88 16.19 10.28
CA SER A 85 -13.75 15.98 11.19
C SER A 85 -13.84 14.60 11.83
N PHE A 86 -12.73 13.88 11.93
CA PHE A 86 -12.69 12.53 12.48
C PHE A 86 -11.28 12.18 12.94
N LYS A 87 -11.14 11.10 13.70
CA LYS A 87 -9.85 10.47 14.02
C LYS A 87 -9.78 9.09 13.40
N ILE A 88 -8.59 8.68 12.99
CA ILE A 88 -8.34 7.32 12.49
C ILE A 88 -7.87 6.47 13.67
N LYS A 89 -8.57 5.37 13.91
CA LYS A 89 -8.26 4.45 15.00
C LYS A 89 -7.68 3.14 14.49
N VAL A 90 -6.44 2.86 14.90
CA VAL A 90 -5.72 1.63 14.61
C VAL A 90 -5.39 0.95 15.95
N LYS A 91 -6.03 -0.19 16.22
CA LYS A 91 -5.96 -0.86 17.53
C LYS A 91 -6.34 0.15 18.64
N ASP A 92 -5.49 0.33 19.63
CA ASP A 92 -5.70 1.25 20.77
C ASP A 92 -5.10 2.65 20.52
N GLN A 93 -4.63 2.94 19.30
CA GLN A 93 -4.06 4.24 18.93
C GLN A 93 -5.01 5.02 18.05
N GLU A 94 -5.28 6.26 18.43
CA GLU A 94 -5.99 7.24 17.60
C GLU A 94 -5.00 8.24 16.98
N SER A 95 -5.34 8.74 15.80
CA SER A 95 -4.63 9.86 15.20
C SER A 95 -5.05 11.20 15.82
N GLU A 96 -4.32 12.25 15.48
CA GLU A 96 -4.83 13.62 15.56
C GLU A 96 -6.11 13.77 14.74
N THR A 97 -6.91 14.80 15.07
CA THR A 97 -8.14 15.11 14.34
C THR A 97 -7.82 15.54 12.91
N ILE A 98 -8.40 14.83 11.95
CA ILE A 98 -8.31 15.12 10.52
C ILE A 98 -9.62 15.76 10.07
N THR A 99 -9.52 16.83 9.27
CA THR A 99 -10.68 17.49 8.66
C THR A 99 -10.54 17.47 7.14
N LEU A 100 -11.54 16.91 6.45
CA LEU A 100 -11.56 16.78 4.99
C LEU A 100 -12.94 17.10 4.42
N PRO A 101 -13.01 17.55 3.15
CA PRO A 101 -14.28 17.68 2.45
C PRO A 101 -14.92 16.32 2.21
N VAL A 102 -16.25 16.26 2.30
CA VAL A 102 -17.01 15.07 1.95
C VAL A 102 -17.15 15.01 0.42
N VAL A 103 -16.67 13.93 -0.19
CA VAL A 103 -16.76 13.72 -1.64
C VAL A 103 -18.18 13.34 -2.04
N ARG A 104 -18.84 12.52 -1.22
CA ARG A 104 -20.25 12.15 -1.37
C ARG A 104 -20.78 11.47 -0.11
N TRP A 105 -22.09 11.44 0.02
CA TRP A 105 -22.79 10.70 1.05
C TRP A 105 -23.27 9.35 0.52
N VAL A 106 -23.13 8.30 1.34
CA VAL A 106 -23.76 7.00 1.07
C VAL A 106 -24.79 6.69 2.15
N HIS A 107 -25.96 6.22 1.72
CA HIS A 107 -27.03 5.82 2.61
C HIS A 107 -26.91 4.34 2.93
N ILE A 108 -26.71 4.00 4.20
CA ILE A 108 -26.68 2.62 4.66
C ILE A 108 -28.09 2.25 5.11
N LYS A 109 -28.73 1.36 4.35
CA LYS A 109 -29.95 0.68 4.77
C LYS A 109 -29.55 -0.44 5.71
N GLN A 110 -29.85 -0.31 7.00
CA GLN A 110 -29.76 -1.43 7.92
C GLN A 110 -30.99 -2.32 7.69
N SER A 111 -30.76 -3.60 7.41
CA SER A 111 -31.84 -4.60 7.23
C SER A 111 -32.72 -4.77 8.48
N SER A 112 -32.22 -4.35 9.65
CA SER A 112 -32.89 -4.46 10.94
C SER A 112 -33.47 -3.14 11.47
N SER A 113 -33.35 -2.02 10.75
CA SER A 113 -33.87 -0.73 11.24
C SER A 113 -34.42 0.14 10.10
N THR A 114 -35.47 0.90 10.40
CA THR A 114 -36.01 1.92 9.48
C THR A 114 -35.12 3.17 9.41
N LYS A 115 -34.07 3.25 10.24
CA LYS A 115 -33.15 4.39 10.29
C LYS A 115 -32.07 4.22 9.23
N THR A 116 -32.11 5.10 8.24
CA THR A 116 -31.03 5.22 7.26
C THR A 116 -29.92 6.05 7.89
N SER A 117 -28.73 5.47 8.08
CA SER A 117 -27.54 6.22 8.50
C SER A 117 -26.79 6.66 7.25
N ARG A 118 -26.54 7.97 7.12
CA ARG A 118 -25.64 8.49 6.08
C ARG A 118 -24.20 8.36 6.54
N ARG A 119 -23.31 7.98 5.63
CA ARG A 119 -21.87 7.95 5.89
C ARG A 119 -21.12 8.82 4.90
N PRO A 120 -20.16 9.62 5.37
CA PRO A 120 -19.33 10.42 4.49
C PRO A 120 -18.30 9.53 3.80
N ILE A 121 -18.14 9.74 2.49
CA ILE A 121 -17.00 9.26 1.73
C ILE A 121 -16.00 10.40 1.62
N ILE A 122 -14.75 10.14 1.99
CA ILE A 122 -13.64 11.09 1.90
C ILE A 122 -12.50 10.49 1.08
N GLU A 123 -11.61 11.32 0.53
CA GLU A 123 -10.40 10.87 -0.16
C GLU A 123 -9.21 10.90 0.79
N LEU A 124 -8.49 9.77 0.88
CA LEU A 124 -7.24 9.67 1.64
C LEU A 124 -6.09 9.30 0.71
N ASN A 125 -4.91 9.75 1.10
CA ASN A 125 -3.66 9.29 0.52
C ASN A 125 -3.13 8.11 1.33
N ILE A 126 -2.95 6.97 0.65
CA ILE A 126 -2.38 5.77 1.24
C ILE A 126 -1.10 5.38 0.51
N LYS A 127 -0.12 4.86 1.26
CA LYS A 127 1.05 4.18 0.71
C LYS A 127 0.86 2.67 0.82
N LEU A 128 1.04 1.96 -0.29
CA LEU A 128 0.95 0.51 -0.41
C LEU A 128 2.19 0.02 -1.19
N GLY A 129 3.08 -0.69 -0.50
CA GLY A 129 4.46 -0.86 -0.96
C GLY A 129 5.13 0.49 -1.18
N ASP A 130 5.80 0.67 -2.31
CA ASP A 130 6.49 1.93 -2.65
C ASP A 130 5.61 2.98 -3.35
N LYS A 131 4.33 2.66 -3.59
CA LYS A 131 3.42 3.52 -4.36
C LYS A 131 2.43 4.23 -3.45
N THR A 132 2.15 5.49 -3.76
CA THR A 132 1.12 6.29 -3.11
C THR A 132 -0.12 6.36 -4.01
N TYR A 133 -1.29 6.24 -3.39
CA TYR A 133 -2.59 6.28 -4.06
C TYR A 133 -3.55 7.19 -3.31
N THR A 134 -4.27 8.01 -4.06
CA THR A 134 -5.46 8.72 -3.57
C THR A 134 -6.68 7.86 -3.87
N THR A 135 -7.47 7.53 -2.85
CA THR A 135 -8.66 6.69 -3.04
C THR A 135 -9.77 7.05 -2.06
N PRO A 136 -11.05 6.92 -2.46
CA PRO A 136 -12.18 7.14 -1.58
C PRO A 136 -12.28 6.07 -0.50
N PHE A 137 -12.58 6.50 0.72
CA PHE A 137 -12.87 5.68 1.88
C PHE A 137 -14.20 6.06 2.51
N ASN A 138 -14.97 5.05 2.89
CA ASN A 138 -16.09 5.20 3.80
C ASN A 138 -15.57 5.34 5.23
N LEU A 139 -15.96 6.42 5.92
CA LEU A 139 -15.72 6.55 7.36
C LEU A 139 -16.76 5.74 8.11
N VAL A 140 -16.30 4.85 8.98
CA VAL A 140 -17.17 3.97 9.74
C VAL A 140 -16.53 3.66 11.09
N ASP A 141 -17.33 3.70 12.14
CA ASP A 141 -16.94 3.11 13.42
C ASP A 141 -17.02 1.58 13.30
N ARG A 142 -15.86 0.95 13.40
CA ARG A 142 -15.64 -0.50 13.31
C ARG A 142 -14.87 -0.99 14.53
N ASP A 143 -15.08 -0.40 15.71
CA ASP A 143 -14.36 -0.78 16.93
C ASP A 143 -14.44 -2.27 17.27
N HIS A 144 -15.48 -2.97 16.80
CA HIS A 144 -15.62 -4.42 16.96
C HIS A 144 -14.89 -5.26 15.89
N MET A 145 -14.13 -4.65 14.96
CA MET A 145 -13.48 -5.35 13.85
C MET A 145 -11.95 -5.36 13.96
N VAL A 146 -11.35 -6.47 13.53
CA VAL A 146 -9.89 -6.70 13.63
C VAL A 146 -9.06 -5.77 12.74
N ASN A 147 -9.56 -5.42 11.56
CA ASN A 147 -8.82 -4.60 10.60
C ASN A 147 -9.32 -3.16 10.62
N ALA A 148 -8.41 -2.19 10.79
CA ALA A 148 -8.76 -0.78 10.69
C ALA A 148 -9.06 -0.35 9.25
N ILE A 149 -8.42 -0.99 8.26
CA ILE A 149 -8.57 -0.64 6.84
C ILE A 149 -9.07 -1.85 6.04
N LEU A 150 -9.97 -1.58 5.10
CA LEU A 150 -10.43 -2.53 4.10
C LEU A 150 -10.30 -1.86 2.72
N LEU A 151 -9.58 -2.53 1.81
CA LEU A 151 -9.43 -2.10 0.42
C LEU A 151 -10.44 -2.84 -0.46
N GLY A 152 -11.40 -2.09 -0.99
CA GLY A 152 -12.50 -2.63 -1.81
C GLY A 152 -12.24 -2.53 -3.31
N ARG A 153 -13.18 -3.03 -4.11
CA ARG A 153 -13.07 -3.08 -5.58
C ARG A 153 -12.85 -1.71 -6.23
N SER A 154 -13.37 -0.61 -5.68
CA SER A 154 -13.15 0.74 -6.21
C SER A 154 -11.67 1.11 -6.31
N PHE A 155 -10.85 0.59 -5.40
CA PHE A 155 -9.40 0.71 -5.42
C PHE A 155 -8.76 -0.42 -6.26
N LEU A 156 -9.10 -1.67 -5.95
CA LEU A 156 -8.44 -2.85 -6.52
C LEU A 156 -8.57 -2.94 -8.04
N THR A 157 -9.73 -2.60 -8.61
CA THR A 157 -9.97 -2.68 -10.06
C THR A 157 -9.00 -1.83 -10.89
N LYS A 158 -8.49 -0.74 -10.33
CA LYS A 158 -7.53 0.17 -10.98
C LYS A 158 -6.09 -0.16 -10.66
N VAL A 159 -5.84 -0.76 -9.50
CA VAL A 159 -4.49 -0.84 -8.91
C VAL A 159 -3.92 -2.25 -8.89
N ALA A 160 -4.73 -3.27 -8.57
CA ALA A 160 -4.19 -4.54 -8.12
C ALA A 160 -4.87 -5.80 -8.68
N LEU A 161 -4.09 -6.88 -8.77
CA LEU A 161 -4.55 -8.27 -8.87
C LEU A 161 -4.37 -8.90 -7.48
N VAL A 162 -5.37 -9.64 -7.03
CA VAL A 162 -5.36 -10.24 -5.68
C VAL A 162 -4.96 -11.70 -5.77
N ASP A 163 -3.83 -12.04 -5.16
CA ASP A 163 -3.44 -13.41 -4.87
C ASP A 163 -3.96 -13.78 -3.48
N VAL A 164 -4.89 -14.74 -3.43
CA VAL A 164 -5.56 -15.13 -2.19
C VAL A 164 -4.72 -16.06 -1.31
N GLU A 165 -3.68 -16.70 -1.86
CA GLU A 165 -2.76 -17.54 -1.09
C GLU A 165 -1.80 -16.67 -0.27
N GLN A 166 -1.45 -15.50 -0.80
CA GLN A 166 -0.37 -14.68 -0.28
C GLN A 166 -0.82 -13.62 0.72
N LYS A 167 0.12 -13.16 1.55
CA LYS A 167 -0.04 -12.06 2.52
C LYS A 167 1.26 -11.27 2.61
N TYR A 168 1.15 -9.96 2.76
CA TYR A 168 2.29 -9.06 3.01
C TYR A 168 3.34 -9.13 1.89
N LEU A 169 2.90 -9.19 0.62
CA LEU A 169 3.80 -9.24 -0.52
C LEU A 169 4.57 -7.93 -0.69
N LEU A 170 3.98 -6.82 -0.24
CA LEU A 170 4.55 -5.50 -0.36
C LEU A 170 5.21 -5.09 0.96
N LYS A 171 6.46 -4.63 0.88
CA LYS A 171 7.29 -4.25 2.05
C LYS A 171 7.00 -2.82 2.51
#